data_AF-A0A927GKP0-F1
#
_entry.id   AF-A0A927GKP0-F1
#
_cell.length_a   1.000
_cell.length_b   1.000
_cell.length_c   1.000
_cell.angle_alpha   90.00
_cell.angle_beta   90.00
_cell.angle_gamma   90.00
#
_symmetry.space_group_name_H-M   'P 1'
#
loop_
_entity.id
_entity.type
_entity.pdbx_description
1 polymer ?
#
loop_
_entity_poly.entity_id
_entity_poly.type
_entity_poly.pdbx_seq_one_letter_code
_entity_poly.pdbx_strand_id
1 'polypeptide(L)'
;MKKPPRTYMLHSLTDNDKTQSGVFVIRNTCDSRVYVGATKHLLNAFRQVRNDLRDGKHSSDRLQAFAAAHGLGVLRFEALELCPVDQMPAVKQRHLDQLQTSDPAHGFNILNAPVGPGQRLSSEARARISLGKKGRAITPRTLEHQEKLAAAHRGRKRSPEACANMRGERGKRKPRGP
;
A
#
# COMPACT_ATOMS: atom_id res chain seq x y z
N MET A 1 13.55 25.59 -3.88
CA MET A 1 14.22 24.77 -2.83
C MET A 1 13.13 24.07 -2.01
N LYS A 2 13.05 22.73 -2.02
CA LYS A 2 12.10 21.99 -1.17
C LYS A 2 12.63 22.03 0.27
N LYS A 3 11.82 22.53 1.21
CA LYS A 3 12.17 22.51 2.64
C LYS A 3 12.42 21.05 3.08
N PRO A 4 13.48 20.76 3.85
CA PRO A 4 13.70 19.42 4.37
C PRO A 4 12.50 18.98 5.23
N PRO A 5 12.13 17.69 5.24
CA PRO A 5 11.07 17.21 6.09
C PRO A 5 11.43 17.51 7.56
N ARG A 6 10.51 18.16 8.28
CA ARG A 6 10.65 18.41 9.71
C ARG A 6 10.56 17.06 10.43
N THR A 7 11.69 16.57 10.93
CA THR A 7 11.73 15.43 11.85
C THR A 7 11.17 15.89 13.20
N TYR A 8 10.05 15.33 13.65
CA TYR A 8 9.52 15.58 14.99
C TYR A 8 9.89 14.38 15.89
N MET A 9 10.66 14.63 16.94
CA MET A 9 10.90 13.64 17.98
C MET A 9 9.66 13.50 18.87
N LEU A 10 9.42 12.32 19.42
CA LEU A 10 8.23 12.02 20.24
C LEU A 10 8.00 13.03 21.39
N HIS A 11 9.06 13.62 21.92
CA HIS A 11 9.02 14.57 23.05
C HIS A 11 8.62 16.01 22.63
N SER A 12 8.56 16.32 21.34
CA SER A 12 8.18 17.64 20.81
C SER A 12 6.75 17.70 20.27
N LEU A 13 5.96 16.65 20.50
CA LEU A 13 4.54 16.59 20.10
C LEU A 13 3.70 17.09 21.28
N THR A 14 2.94 18.16 21.05
CA THR A 14 2.03 18.78 22.02
C THR A 14 0.75 17.96 22.20
N ASP A 15 -0.08 18.28 23.20
CA ASP A 15 -1.35 17.59 23.44
C ASP A 15 -2.32 17.62 22.25
N ASN A 16 -2.19 18.60 21.35
CA ASN A 16 -2.95 18.71 20.10
C ASN A 16 -2.44 17.78 18.99
N ASP A 17 -1.22 17.23 19.14
CA ASP A 17 -0.60 16.30 18.18
C ASP A 17 -0.95 14.84 18.49
N LYS A 18 -1.67 14.57 19.59
CA LYS A 18 -2.03 13.23 20.07
C LYS A 18 -2.91 12.44 19.11
N THR A 19 -3.55 13.09 18.14
CA THR A 19 -4.53 12.49 17.22
C THR A 19 -4.14 12.58 15.75
N GLN A 20 -2.96 13.10 15.42
CA GLN A 20 -2.60 13.41 14.05
C GLN A 20 -2.29 12.17 13.21
N SER A 21 -2.77 12.20 11.98
CA SER A 21 -2.46 11.24 10.93
C SER A 21 -1.16 11.59 10.23
N GLY A 22 -0.42 10.57 9.80
CA GLY A 22 0.84 10.80 9.11
C GLY A 22 1.62 9.54 8.81
N VAL A 23 2.81 9.78 8.26
CA VAL A 23 3.84 8.78 7.99
C VAL A 23 4.89 8.88 9.09
N PHE A 24 5.34 7.73 9.56
CA PHE A 24 6.37 7.62 10.59
C PHE A 24 7.50 6.71 10.14
N VAL A 25 8.63 6.87 10.82
CA VAL A 25 9.81 6.04 10.64
C VAL A 25 10.21 5.41 11.97
N ILE A 26 10.62 4.15 11.93
CA ILE A 26 11.30 3.46 13.02
C ILE A 26 12.74 3.29 12.60
N ARG A 27 13.62 4.02 13.30
CA ARG A 27 15.07 3.92 13.16
C ARG A 27 15.62 2.99 14.23
N ASN A 28 16.87 2.57 14.04
CA ASN A 28 17.59 1.80 15.03
C ASN A 28 18.99 2.40 15.26
N THR A 29 19.63 2.02 16.37
CA THR A 29 20.99 2.50 16.71
C THR A 29 22.10 1.51 16.35
N CYS A 30 21.76 0.35 15.79
CA CYS A 30 22.72 -0.71 15.46
C CYS A 30 23.25 -0.57 14.02
N ASP A 31 22.41 -0.14 13.09
CA ASP A 31 22.73 0.04 11.68
C ASP A 31 21.86 1.12 11.02
N SER A 32 21.97 1.27 9.69
CA SER A 32 21.26 2.29 8.91
C SER A 32 19.85 1.88 8.45
N ARG A 33 19.39 0.66 8.75
CA ARG A 33 18.10 0.17 8.27
C ARG A 33 16.95 0.86 8.98
N VAL A 34 15.91 1.19 8.21
CA VAL A 34 14.71 1.84 8.75
C VAL A 34 13.42 1.14 8.32
N TYR A 35 12.37 1.32 9.11
CA TYR A 35 11.01 0.92 8.74
C TYR A 35 10.13 2.17 8.58
N VAL A 36 9.34 2.25 7.51
CA VAL A 36 8.37 3.32 7.29
C VAL A 36 6.95 2.76 7.36
N GLY A 37 6.17 3.34 8.25
CA GLY A 37 4.75 3.06 8.44
C GLY A 37 3.90 4.30 8.24
N ALA A 38 2.59 4.11 8.15
CA ALA A 38 1.64 5.22 8.09
C ALA A 38 0.40 4.89 8.92
N THR A 39 -0.22 5.90 9.51
CA THR A 39 -1.30 5.73 10.48
C THR A 39 -2.21 6.95 10.56
N LYS A 40 -3.47 6.70 10.95
CA LYS A 40 -4.43 7.77 11.28
C LYS A 40 -4.12 8.43 12.63
N HIS A 41 -3.40 7.75 13.52
CA HIS A 41 -3.05 8.24 14.85
C HIS A 41 -1.63 7.79 15.22
N LEU A 42 -0.67 8.72 15.21
CA LEU A 42 0.75 8.42 15.41
C LEU A 42 1.08 7.81 16.77
N LEU A 43 0.60 8.40 17.86
CA LEU A 43 0.91 7.91 19.22
C LEU A 43 0.36 6.49 19.46
N ASN A 44 -0.87 6.23 19.00
CA ASN A 44 -1.47 4.91 19.12
C ASN A 44 -0.70 3.89 18.30
N ALA A 45 -0.25 4.25 17.09
CA ALA A 45 0.57 3.36 16.28
C ALA A 45 1.93 3.04 16.92
N PHE A 46 2.60 4.01 17.57
CA PHE A 46 3.87 3.74 18.24
C PHE A 46 3.72 2.76 19.40
N ARG A 47 2.66 2.93 20.21
CA ARG A 47 2.33 1.98 21.28
C ARG A 47 1.99 0.60 20.71
N GLN A 48 1.15 0.57 19.67
CA GLN A 48 0.75 -0.68 19.03
C GLN A 48 1.96 -1.42 18.45
N VAL A 49 2.78 -0.76 17.63
CA VAL A 49 3.96 -1.40 17.02
C VAL A 49 4.93 -1.87 18.10
N ARG A 50 5.16 -1.10 19.16
CA ARG A 50 6.02 -1.53 20.26
C ARG A 50 5.46 -2.78 20.95
N ASN A 51 4.17 -2.83 21.23
CA ASN A 51 3.52 -3.99 21.83
C ASN A 51 3.54 -5.20 20.89
N ASP A 52 3.22 -5.00 19.61
CA ASP A 52 3.26 -6.05 18.59
C ASP A 52 4.65 -6.65 18.48
N LEU A 53 5.70 -5.82 18.44
CA LEU A 53 7.08 -6.28 18.39
C LEU A 53 7.48 -7.04 19.65
N ARG A 54 7.06 -6.57 20.83
CA ARG A 54 7.29 -7.26 22.10
C ARG A 54 6.61 -8.63 22.12
N ASP A 55 5.39 -8.69 21.62
CA ASP A 55 4.53 -9.88 21.68
C ASP A 55 4.75 -10.82 20.46
N GLY A 56 5.65 -10.49 19.55
CA GLY A 56 5.98 -11.32 18.38
C GLY A 56 4.95 -11.28 17.24
N LYS A 57 4.10 -10.26 17.18
CA LYS A 57 2.92 -10.17 16.30
C LYS A 57 3.04 -9.12 15.20
N HIS A 58 4.19 -8.43 15.10
CA HIS A 58 4.34 -7.37 14.12
C HIS A 58 4.38 -7.94 12.69
N SER A 59 3.70 -7.28 11.75
CA SER A 59 3.52 -7.78 10.39
C SER A 59 4.76 -7.71 9.50
N SER A 60 5.80 -6.98 9.90
CA SER A 60 7.10 -7.02 9.23
C SER A 60 8.00 -8.04 9.90
N ASP A 61 8.21 -9.18 9.25
CA ASP A 61 9.11 -10.24 9.71
C ASP A 61 10.54 -9.71 9.92
N ARG A 62 11.01 -8.81 9.04
CA ARG A 62 12.35 -8.21 9.13
C ARG A 62 12.49 -7.35 10.39
N LEU A 63 11.51 -6.48 10.65
CA LEU A 63 11.53 -5.63 11.84
C LEU A 63 11.34 -6.45 13.11
N GLN A 64 10.46 -7.46 13.07
CA GLN A 64 10.19 -8.38 14.17
C GLN A 64 11.44 -9.19 14.55
N ALA A 65 12.13 -9.77 13.56
CA ALA A 65 13.38 -10.50 13.78
C ALA A 65 14.47 -9.59 14.33
N PHE A 66 14.60 -8.37 13.81
CA PHE A 66 15.54 -7.38 14.32
C PHE A 66 15.25 -7.02 15.79
N ALA A 67 13.98 -6.76 16.12
CA ALA A 67 13.57 -6.46 17.49
C ALA A 67 13.80 -7.63 18.45
N ALA A 68 13.59 -8.88 18.00
CA ALA A 68 13.88 -10.07 18.79
C ALA A 68 15.39 -10.24 19.05
N ALA A 69 16.24 -9.89 18.08
CA ALA A 69 17.69 -10.03 18.18
C ALA A 69 18.36 -8.91 19.02
N HIS A 70 17.90 -7.66 18.89
CA HIS A 70 18.55 -6.49 19.49
C HIS A 70 17.75 -5.83 20.63
N GLY A 71 16.51 -6.29 20.85
CA GLY A 71 15.60 -5.70 21.82
C GLY A 71 14.93 -4.41 21.33
N LEU A 72 13.92 -3.96 22.07
CA LEU A 72 13.15 -2.76 21.71
C LEU A 72 13.86 -1.44 22.07
N GLY A 73 14.84 -1.50 22.98
CA GLY A 73 15.54 -0.31 23.49
C GLY A 73 16.37 0.43 22.43
N VAL A 74 16.79 -0.28 21.38
CA VAL A 74 17.56 0.28 20.25
C VAL A 74 16.67 0.97 19.21
N LEU A 75 15.34 0.82 19.29
CA LEU A 75 14.41 1.39 18.33
C LEU A 75 14.04 2.84 18.70
N ARG A 76 13.92 3.69 17.68
CA ARG A 76 13.51 5.10 17.79
C ARG A 76 12.34 5.37 16.85
N PHE A 77 11.25 5.87 17.42
CA PHE A 77 10.00 6.12 16.72
C PHE A 77 9.87 7.61 16.46
N GLU A 78 9.78 8.01 15.19
CA GLU A 78 9.79 9.40 14.76
C GLU A 78 8.66 9.67 13.76
N ALA A 79 8.01 10.83 13.88
CA ALA A 79 7.07 11.27 12.86
C ALA A 79 7.86 11.88 11.69
N LEU A 80 7.63 11.35 10.50
CA LEU A 80 8.35 11.76 9.28
C LEU A 80 7.59 12.87 8.56
N GLU A 81 6.26 12.75 8.45
CA GLU A 81 5.40 13.75 7.83
C GLU A 81 3.96 13.61 8.30
N LEU A 82 3.40 14.71 8.82
CA LEU A 82 1.97 14.83 9.10
C LEU A 82 1.23 15.06 7.80
N CYS A 83 0.20 14.26 7.53
CA CYS A 83 -0.59 14.43 6.32
C CYS A 83 -2.03 13.94 6.51
N PRO A 84 -2.99 14.53 5.79
CA PRO A 84 -4.35 14.01 5.68
C PRO A 84 -4.40 12.56 5.21
N VAL A 85 -5.43 11.83 5.63
CA VAL A 85 -5.56 10.38 5.40
C VAL A 85 -5.65 10.01 3.91
N ASP A 86 -6.27 10.85 3.11
CA ASP A 86 -6.40 10.71 1.66
C ASP A 86 -5.07 10.85 0.91
N GLN A 87 -4.12 11.62 1.46
CA GLN A 87 -2.79 11.83 0.87
C GLN A 87 -1.76 10.82 1.37
N MET A 88 -2.02 10.17 2.52
CA MET A 88 -1.12 9.25 3.20
C MET A 88 -0.52 8.15 2.30
N PRO A 89 -1.27 7.51 1.37
CA PRO A 89 -0.67 6.50 0.49
C PRO A 89 0.45 7.07 -0.40
N ALA A 90 0.25 8.26 -0.97
CA ALA A 90 1.24 8.92 -1.82
C ALA A 90 2.45 9.39 -1.01
N VAL A 91 2.21 9.98 0.17
CA VAL A 91 3.27 10.43 1.07
C VAL A 91 4.10 9.25 1.56
N LYS A 92 3.46 8.15 1.97
CA LYS A 92 4.14 6.92 2.39
C LYS A 92 5.02 6.38 1.26
N GLN A 93 4.47 6.25 0.05
CA GLN A 93 5.24 5.71 -1.08
C GLN A 93 6.48 6.56 -1.39
N ARG A 94 6.33 7.89 -1.40
CA ARG A 94 7.47 8.80 -1.59
C ARG A 94 8.58 8.54 -0.57
N HIS A 95 8.24 8.33 0.69
CA HIS A 95 9.23 8.05 1.75
C HIS A 95 9.83 6.64 1.65
N LEU A 96 9.05 5.63 1.27
CA LEU A 96 9.58 4.29 0.98
C LEU A 96 10.62 4.34 -0.14
N ASP A 97 10.35 5.10 -1.20
CA ASP A 97 11.25 5.25 -2.35
C ASP A 97 12.51 6.03 -1.98
N GLN A 98 12.36 7.15 -1.27
CA GLN A 98 13.47 8.02 -0.86
C GLN A 98 14.43 7.35 0.12
N LEU A 99 13.91 6.53 1.04
CA LEU A 99 14.70 5.84 2.06
C LEU A 99 15.06 4.40 1.66
N GLN A 100 14.63 3.97 0.47
CA GLN A 100 14.89 2.62 -0.08
C GLN A 100 14.56 1.50 0.91
N THR A 101 13.51 1.66 1.72
CA THR A 101 13.27 0.79 2.89
C THR A 101 12.95 -0.66 2.54
N SER A 102 12.61 -0.90 1.26
CA SER A 102 12.34 -2.22 0.69
C SER A 102 13.61 -3.05 0.47
N ASP A 103 14.74 -2.37 0.27
CA ASP A 103 16.06 -2.98 0.13
C ASP A 103 16.51 -3.52 1.49
N PRO A 104 16.82 -4.83 1.62
CA PRO A 104 17.33 -5.40 2.87
C PRO A 104 18.58 -4.70 3.44
N ALA A 105 19.40 -4.06 2.60
CA ALA A 105 20.56 -3.31 3.04
C ALA A 105 20.21 -1.98 3.71
N HIS A 106 19.02 -1.43 3.42
CA HIS A 106 18.62 -0.08 3.82
C HIS A 106 17.31 -0.04 4.62
N GLY A 107 16.55 -1.14 4.72
CA GLY A 107 15.35 -1.13 5.53
C GLY A 107 14.67 -2.47 5.82
N PHE A 108 13.66 -2.35 6.68
CA PHE A 108 12.87 -3.46 7.21
C PHE A 108 11.52 -3.60 6.52
N ASN A 109 11.13 -2.69 5.62
CA ASN A 109 9.91 -2.91 4.85
C ASN A 109 10.16 -4.07 3.89
N ILE A 110 9.35 -5.11 3.99
CA ILE A 110 9.23 -6.07 2.89
C ILE A 110 8.36 -5.37 1.83
N LEU A 111 8.55 -5.68 0.54
CA LEU A 111 7.70 -5.23 -0.57
C LEU A 111 6.25 -5.73 -0.38
N ASN A 112 5.58 -5.22 0.64
CA ASN A 112 4.17 -5.39 0.85
C ASN A 112 3.51 -4.26 0.08
N ALA A 113 3.00 -4.69 -1.07
CA ALA A 113 2.23 -3.99 -2.07
C ALA A 113 1.32 -2.89 -1.48
N PRO A 114 1.03 -1.83 -2.26
CA PRO A 114 0.31 -0.65 -1.80
C PRO A 114 -0.98 -1.00 -1.05
N VAL A 115 -1.20 -0.29 0.04
CA VAL A 115 -2.31 -0.46 0.97
C VAL A 115 -3.66 -0.37 0.21
N GLY A 116 -4.40 -1.49 0.15
CA GLY A 116 -5.83 -1.53 -0.21
C GLY A 116 -6.25 -2.57 -1.27
N PRO A 117 -7.45 -3.20 -1.14
CA PRO A 117 -8.01 -4.08 -2.17
C PRO A 117 -8.39 -3.25 -3.42
N GLY A 118 -7.92 -3.68 -4.59
CA GLY A 118 -8.12 -2.95 -5.87
C GLY A 118 -6.95 -2.06 -6.30
N GLN A 119 -5.71 -2.54 -6.13
CA GLN A 119 -4.50 -1.77 -6.44
C GLN A 119 -4.49 -1.16 -7.84
N ARG A 120 -4.52 0.18 -7.87
CA ARG A 120 -4.17 0.95 -9.06
C ARG A 120 -2.66 0.87 -9.21
N LEU A 121 -2.19 0.18 -10.25
CA LEU A 121 -0.81 0.30 -10.71
C LEU A 121 -0.40 1.77 -10.82
N SER A 122 0.86 2.09 -10.53
CA SER A 122 1.43 3.39 -10.86
C SER A 122 1.14 3.71 -12.34
N SER A 123 1.00 4.99 -12.68
CA SER A 123 0.74 5.43 -14.06
C SER A 123 1.76 4.82 -15.03
N GLU A 124 3.02 4.75 -14.61
CA GLU A 124 4.13 4.17 -15.36
C GLU A 124 4.01 2.64 -15.51
N ALA A 125 3.72 1.91 -14.43
CA ALA A 125 3.53 0.46 -14.51
C ALA A 125 2.28 0.10 -15.35
N ARG A 126 1.22 0.90 -15.25
CA ARG A 126 0.02 0.77 -16.09
C ARG A 126 0.35 0.98 -17.57
N ALA A 127 1.19 1.95 -17.89
CA ALA A 127 1.65 2.19 -19.26
C ALA A 127 2.48 1.01 -19.79
N ARG A 128 3.43 0.48 -18.99
CA ARG A 128 4.22 -0.71 -19.35
C ARG A 128 3.35 -1.93 -19.64
N ILE A 129 2.37 -2.22 -18.78
CA ILE A 129 1.43 -3.32 -19.03
C ILE A 129 0.57 -3.06 -20.27
N SER A 130 0.10 -1.82 -20.46
CA SER A 130 -0.68 -1.46 -21.65
C SER A 130 0.12 -1.66 -22.93
N LEU A 131 1.40 -1.28 -22.94
CA LEU A 131 2.30 -1.49 -24.08
C LEU A 131 2.53 -2.98 -24.33
N GLY A 132 2.84 -3.77 -23.31
CA GLY A 132 3.09 -5.21 -23.46
C GLY A 132 1.85 -6.03 -23.88
N LYS A 133 0.64 -5.52 -23.63
CA LYS A 133 -0.61 -6.15 -24.11
C LYS A 133 -1.02 -5.68 -25.51
N LYS A 134 -0.53 -4.51 -25.96
CA LYS A 134 -0.84 -3.95 -27.27
C LYS A 134 -0.12 -4.78 -28.33
N GLY A 135 -0.89 -5.42 -29.23
CA GLY A 135 -0.34 -6.25 -30.30
C GLY A 135 -0.18 -7.74 -29.94
N ARG A 136 -0.59 -8.19 -28.74
CA ARG A 136 -0.66 -9.62 -28.46
C ARG A 136 -1.75 -10.25 -29.34
N ALA A 137 -1.34 -11.03 -30.34
CA ALA A 137 -2.25 -11.82 -31.16
C ALA A 137 -3.03 -12.77 -30.25
N ILE A 138 -4.34 -12.59 -30.19
CA ILE A 138 -5.23 -13.58 -29.59
C ILE A 138 -5.20 -14.76 -30.56
N THR A 139 -4.68 -15.91 -30.11
CA THR A 139 -4.79 -17.14 -30.89
C THR A 139 -6.26 -17.39 -31.21
N PRO A 140 -6.61 -17.77 -32.46
CA PRO A 140 -7.99 -18.10 -32.78
C PRO A 140 -8.46 -19.22 -31.85
N ARG A 141 -9.53 -18.95 -31.10
CA ARG A 141 -10.12 -19.94 -30.20
C ARG A 141 -10.69 -21.07 -31.04
N THR A 142 -10.17 -22.29 -30.85
CA THR A 142 -10.69 -23.50 -31.50
C THR A 142 -12.18 -23.69 -31.18
N LEU A 143 -12.93 -24.32 -32.09
CA LEU A 143 -14.38 -24.59 -31.92
C LEU A 143 -14.65 -25.30 -30.58
N GLU A 144 -13.85 -26.29 -30.23
CA GLU A 144 -13.95 -27.00 -28.94
C GLU A 144 -13.79 -26.08 -27.72
N HIS A 145 -12.93 -25.06 -27.79
CA HIS A 145 -12.75 -24.10 -26.71
C HIS A 145 -13.96 -23.15 -26.60
N GLN A 146 -14.59 -22.81 -27.72
CA GLN A 146 -15.81 -21.99 -27.73
C GLN A 146 -16.99 -22.77 -27.15
N GLU A 147 -17.12 -24.05 -27.47
CA GLU A 147 -18.16 -24.92 -26.92
C GLU A 147 -18.02 -25.11 -25.42
N LYS A 148 -16.80 -25.35 -24.92
CA LYS A 148 -16.52 -25.43 -23.47
C LYS A 148 -16.87 -24.14 -22.73
N LEU A 149 -16.54 -22.98 -23.31
CA LEU A 149 -16.93 -21.68 -22.74
C LEU A 149 -18.45 -21.49 -22.76
N ALA A 150 -19.10 -21.80 -23.88
CA ALA A 150 -20.55 -21.67 -24.03
C ALA A 150 -21.31 -22.57 -23.04
N ALA A 151 -20.86 -23.82 -22.87
CA ALA A 151 -21.41 -24.76 -21.89
C ALA A 151 -21.22 -24.26 -20.45
N ALA A 152 -20.03 -23.76 -20.09
CA ALA A 152 -19.74 -23.26 -18.75
C ALA A 152 -20.55 -22.01 -18.37
N HIS A 153 -20.93 -21.19 -19.34
CA HIS A 153 -21.72 -19.98 -19.12
C HIS A 153 -23.24 -20.20 -19.30
N ARG A 154 -23.66 -21.34 -19.85
CA ARG A 154 -25.08 -21.67 -20.04
C ARG A 154 -25.77 -21.83 -18.68
N GLY A 155 -26.93 -21.18 -18.52
CA GLY A 155 -27.74 -21.27 -17.29
C GLY A 155 -27.28 -20.39 -16.13
N ARG A 156 -26.12 -19.71 -16.22
CA ARG A 156 -25.70 -18.74 -15.20
C ARG A 156 -26.59 -17.49 -15.23
N LYS A 157 -27.56 -17.43 -14.32
CA LYS A 157 -28.35 -16.22 -14.06
C LYS A 157 -27.53 -15.28 -13.17
N ARG A 158 -27.44 -14.01 -13.57
CA ARG A 158 -26.87 -12.95 -12.73
C ARG A 158 -27.84 -12.60 -11.61
N SER A 159 -27.32 -12.13 -10.48
CA SER A 159 -28.16 -11.67 -9.37
C SER A 159 -29.03 -10.47 -9.78
N PRO A 160 -30.19 -10.27 -9.15
CA PRO A 160 -31.05 -9.11 -9.41
C PRO A 160 -30.30 -7.77 -9.27
N GLU A 161 -29.44 -7.66 -8.26
CA GLU A 161 -28.60 -6.50 -8.00
C GLU A 161 -27.59 -6.24 -9.13
N ALA A 162 -26.94 -7.30 -9.64
CA ALA A 162 -26.03 -7.17 -10.78
C ALA A 162 -26.76 -6.75 -12.06
N CYS A 163 -27.99 -7.24 -12.27
CA CYS A 163 -28.84 -6.80 -13.37
C CYS A 163 -29.22 -5.31 -13.26
N ALA A 164 -29.54 -4.83 -12.06
CA ALA A 164 -29.84 -3.43 -11.80
C ALA A 164 -28.63 -2.51 -12.06
N ASN A 165 -27.45 -2.89 -11.57
CA ASN A 165 -26.20 -2.13 -11.77
C ASN A 165 -25.83 -2.00 -13.26
N MET A 166 -25.94 -3.08 -14.04
CA MET A 166 -25.69 -3.03 -15.49
C MET A 166 -26.70 -2.14 -16.23
N ARG A 167 -27.97 -2.13 -15.79
CA ARG A 167 -28.99 -1.25 -16.37
C ARG A 167 -28.70 0.23 -16.08
N GLY A 168 -28.26 0.54 -14.86
CA GLY A 168 -27.88 1.89 -14.44
C GLY A 168 -26.62 2.42 -15.14
N GLU A 169 -25.65 1.56 -15.45
CA GLU A 169 -24.42 1.97 -16.17
C GLU A 169 -24.64 2.18 -17.68
N ARG A 170 -25.56 1.43 -18.30
CA ARG A 170 -25.88 1.60 -19.73
C ARG A 170 -26.41 2.99 -20.06
N GLY A 171 -27.18 3.61 -19.17
CA GLY A 171 -27.69 4.97 -19.34
C GLY A 171 -26.62 6.08 -19.20
N LYS A 172 -25.45 5.76 -18.62
CA LYS A 172 -24.37 6.73 -18.36
C LYS A 172 -23.29 6.74 -19.47
N ARG A 173 -23.39 5.85 -20.45
CA ARG A 173 -22.41 5.78 -21.55
C ARG A 173 -22.73 6.85 -22.59
N LYS A 174 -21.75 7.71 -22.91
CA LYS A 174 -21.85 8.61 -24.07
C LYS A 174 -22.09 7.77 -25.34
N PRO A 175 -22.93 8.23 -26.28
CA PRO A 175 -23.12 7.54 -27.54
C PRO A 175 -21.75 7.37 -28.20
N ARG A 176 -21.47 6.15 -28.71
CA ARG A 176 -20.31 5.95 -29.57
C ARG A 176 -20.57 6.81 -30.81
N GLY A 177 -19.63 7.71 -31.12
CA GLY A 177 -19.65 8.52 -32.33
C GLY A 177 -19.64 7.64 -33.58
N PRO A 178 -19.94 8.26 -34.75
CA PRO A 178 -20.10 7.54 -36.02
C PRO A 178 -18.87 6.69 -36.38
#